data_AF-A0A0N0BHE7-F1
#
_entry.id   AF-A0A0N0BHE7-F1
#
_cell.length_a   1.000
_cell.length_b   1.000
_cell.length_c   1.000
_cell.angle_alpha   90.00
_cell.angle_beta   90.00
_cell.angle_gamma   90.00
#
_symmetry.space_group_name_H-M   'P 1'
#
loop_
_entity.id
_entity.type
_entity.pdbx_description
1 polymer ?
#
loop_
_entity_poly.entity_id
_entity_poly.type
_entity_poly.pdbx_seq_one_letter_code
_entity_poly.pdbx_strand_id
1 'polypeptide(L)'
;MKVQSTKDLLCFTEIRDSWDDECFLDKLHVLAQGALSSWAMPLKMAALFPERHRGAVMRDVTCRYVQYLVNMIKIPEEINLENYTLMLPSVAIGNVGQLCIDLLISSLNLRKIGSLWNSMFLPICGLDPYDKKSNSICTTADFYLGTCHNIILLQLRSPYVGNSNEFFDELAQFIQRKRINKIIILTSSYDYECADRSEFKIKYLTSDESLSNDEKLLKNLCWIPHIKSLKTDSTEQCYIPGGGFANGLYGYLKTFGIPCTVLFKYCSEGDNVSDALVLFKGLNEWLNLINNDTNSIKYPSSWEYFFGNPPSLDMY
;
A
#
# COMPACT_ATOMS: atom_id res chain seq x y z
N MET A 1 -18.34 36.04 21.51
CA MET A 1 -19.38 35.45 20.64
C MET A 1 -19.81 34.14 21.32
N LYS A 2 -21.10 34.02 21.68
CA LYS A 2 -21.63 33.05 22.66
C LYS A 2 -21.49 31.59 22.18
N VAL A 3 -20.93 30.74 23.04
CA VAL A 3 -20.91 29.28 22.90
C VAL A 3 -22.29 28.72 23.19
N GLN A 4 -22.95 28.18 22.17
CA GLN A 4 -24.04 27.21 22.32
C GLN A 4 -23.39 25.86 22.68
N SER A 5 -23.34 25.49 23.96
CA SER A 5 -22.95 24.11 24.37
C SER A 5 -23.72 23.56 25.57
N THR A 6 -24.85 24.15 25.92
CA THR A 6 -25.65 23.69 27.07
C THR A 6 -26.80 22.76 26.69
N LYS A 7 -27.10 22.56 25.40
CA LYS A 7 -28.12 21.60 24.95
C LYS A 7 -27.59 20.17 24.81
N ASP A 8 -26.33 20.00 24.43
CA ASP A 8 -25.77 18.66 24.22
C ASP A 8 -25.54 17.91 25.54
N LEU A 9 -25.23 18.63 26.64
CA LEU A 9 -25.04 18.02 27.96
C LEU A 9 -26.33 17.41 28.55
N LEU A 10 -27.52 17.92 28.19
CA LEU A 10 -28.79 17.44 28.74
C LEU A 10 -29.24 16.11 28.12
N CYS A 11 -28.81 15.79 26.90
CA CYS A 11 -29.01 14.45 26.32
C CYS A 11 -28.15 13.36 27.00
N PHE A 12 -27.07 13.72 27.70
CA PHE A 12 -26.18 12.74 28.33
C PHE A 12 -26.70 12.20 29.66
N THR A 13 -27.59 12.92 30.36
CA THR A 13 -28.11 12.50 31.67
C THR A 13 -29.27 11.52 31.59
N GLU A 14 -30.01 11.47 30.47
CA GLU A 14 -31.17 10.57 30.31
C GLU A 14 -30.80 9.16 29.83
N ILE A 15 -29.54 8.90 29.49
CA ILE A 15 -29.04 7.59 29.03
C ILE A 15 -28.22 6.90 30.14
N ARG A 16 -28.66 7.02 31.40
CA ARG A 16 -27.99 6.36 32.54
C ARG A 16 -28.60 5.01 32.90
N ASP A 17 -29.83 4.73 32.47
CA ASP A 17 -30.64 3.65 33.02
C ASP A 17 -30.93 2.48 32.04
N SER A 18 -30.34 2.45 30.85
CA SER A 18 -30.50 1.31 29.91
C SER A 18 -29.17 0.89 29.25
N TRP A 19 -28.32 0.18 29.99
CA TRP A 19 -27.07 -0.36 29.48
C TRP A 19 -27.15 -1.89 29.46
N ASP A 20 -27.68 -2.44 28.37
CA ASP A 20 -27.47 -3.85 27.99
C ASP A 20 -26.17 -3.95 27.19
N ASP A 21 -25.34 -4.95 27.53
CA ASP A 21 -23.94 -5.10 27.08
C ASP A 21 -23.76 -5.25 25.55
N GLU A 22 -24.81 -5.55 24.78
CA GLU A 22 -24.74 -5.78 23.32
C GLU A 22 -24.74 -4.49 22.46
N CYS A 23 -25.04 -3.31 23.02
CA CYS A 23 -25.12 -2.05 22.26
C CYS A 23 -23.91 -1.10 22.51
N PHE A 24 -22.86 -1.62 23.14
CA PHE A 24 -21.72 -0.87 23.69
C PHE A 24 -20.72 -0.36 22.64
N LEU A 25 -20.50 -1.12 21.55
CA LEU A 25 -19.48 -0.82 20.54
C LEU A 25 -19.97 0.17 19.46
N ASP A 26 -21.22 0.07 19.04
CA ASP A 26 -21.78 0.93 17.98
C ASP A 26 -21.95 2.39 18.43
N LYS A 27 -22.25 2.61 19.73
CA LYS A 27 -22.40 3.97 20.29
C LYS A 27 -21.06 4.67 20.55
N LEU A 28 -19.98 3.91 20.71
CA LEU A 28 -18.59 4.43 20.81
C LEU A 28 -18.14 5.06 19.49
N HIS A 29 -18.63 4.53 18.36
CA HIS A 29 -18.32 5.00 17.01
C HIS A 29 -18.87 6.40 16.73
N VAL A 30 -20.06 6.72 17.26
CA VAL A 30 -20.73 8.03 17.11
C VAL A 30 -20.04 9.11 17.96
N LEU A 31 -19.54 8.76 19.14
CA LEU A 31 -18.87 9.69 20.05
C LEU A 31 -17.45 10.09 19.58
N ALA A 32 -16.76 9.22 18.85
CA ALA A 32 -15.43 9.52 18.30
C ALA A 32 -15.46 10.50 17.11
N GLN A 33 -16.55 10.53 16.34
CA GLN A 33 -16.67 11.38 15.13
C GLN A 33 -16.98 12.86 15.43
N GLY A 34 -17.43 13.21 16.64
CA GLY A 34 -17.94 14.55 16.95
C GLY A 34 -17.01 15.53 17.69
N ALA A 35 -15.83 15.11 18.19
CA ALA A 35 -15.08 15.93 19.13
C ALA A 35 -13.54 15.91 18.91
N LEU A 36 -13.09 16.50 17.81
CA LEU A 36 -11.65 16.70 17.52
C LEU A 36 -11.20 18.09 17.99
N SER A 37 -10.59 18.23 19.19
CA SER A 37 -9.73 19.40 19.51
C SER A 37 -8.99 19.42 20.86
N SER A 38 -8.97 18.39 21.73
CA SER A 38 -8.22 18.53 23.01
C SER A 38 -7.48 17.28 23.50
N TRP A 39 -6.25 17.51 23.97
CA TRP A 39 -5.34 16.55 24.60
C TRP A 39 -5.89 15.87 25.88
N ALA A 40 -7.00 16.36 26.44
CA ALA A 40 -7.63 15.84 27.66
C ALA A 40 -8.74 14.80 27.41
N MET A 41 -8.99 14.43 26.15
CA MET A 41 -10.12 13.59 25.75
C MET A 41 -10.10 12.16 26.35
N PRO A 42 -8.97 11.43 26.43
CA PRO A 42 -8.96 10.06 26.97
C PRO A 42 -9.35 10.00 28.45
N LEU A 43 -8.91 10.99 29.24
CA LEU A 43 -9.24 11.13 30.67
C LEU A 43 -10.71 11.49 30.88
N LYS A 44 -11.27 12.37 30.04
CA LYS A 44 -12.69 12.77 30.10
C LYS A 44 -13.64 11.65 29.68
N MET A 45 -13.28 10.89 28.64
CA MET A 45 -14.03 9.71 28.20
C MET A 45 -14.01 8.61 29.27
N ALA A 46 -12.84 8.30 29.84
CA ALA A 46 -12.71 7.28 30.88
C ALA A 46 -13.51 7.60 32.16
N ALA A 47 -13.70 8.89 32.47
CA ALA A 47 -14.48 9.34 33.63
C ALA A 47 -15.99 9.04 33.54
N LEU A 48 -16.52 8.76 32.34
CA LEU A 48 -17.93 8.45 32.10
C LEU A 48 -18.30 6.98 32.41
N PHE A 49 -17.31 6.13 32.69
CA PHE A 49 -17.53 4.69 32.89
C PHE A 49 -17.43 4.27 34.38
N PRO A 50 -18.13 3.19 34.80
CA PRO A 50 -18.01 2.62 36.13
C PRO A 50 -16.57 2.21 36.47
N GLU A 51 -16.13 2.43 37.71
CA GLU A 51 -14.73 2.23 38.14
C GLU A 51 -14.14 0.87 37.78
N ARG A 52 -14.96 -0.20 37.81
CA ARG A 52 -14.53 -1.57 37.48
C ARG A 52 -14.01 -1.73 36.05
N HIS A 53 -14.46 -0.89 35.13
CA HIS A 53 -14.17 -0.97 33.69
C HIS A 53 -13.24 0.16 33.20
N ARG A 54 -12.99 1.18 34.02
CA ARG A 54 -12.16 2.35 33.64
C ARG A 54 -10.77 1.97 33.16
N GLY A 55 -10.11 1.00 33.81
CA GLY A 55 -8.76 0.58 33.43
C GLY A 55 -8.67 -0.06 32.04
N ALA A 56 -9.65 -0.88 31.67
CA ALA A 56 -9.69 -1.54 30.37
C ALA A 56 -10.11 -0.57 29.25
N VAL A 57 -11.13 0.25 29.52
CA VAL A 57 -11.61 1.28 28.59
C VAL A 57 -10.55 2.35 28.37
N MET A 58 -9.84 2.79 29.41
CA MET A 58 -8.76 3.76 29.26
C MET A 58 -7.62 3.20 28.42
N ARG A 59 -7.28 1.91 28.53
CA ARG A 59 -6.28 1.29 27.66
C ARG A 59 -6.74 1.21 26.21
N ASP A 60 -7.97 0.78 25.94
CA ASP A 60 -8.50 0.66 24.57
C ASP A 60 -8.69 2.04 23.93
N VAL A 61 -9.28 3.00 24.64
CA VAL A 61 -9.44 4.39 24.18
C VAL A 61 -8.10 5.06 23.97
N THR A 62 -7.11 4.88 24.85
CA THR A 62 -5.78 5.47 24.65
C THR A 62 -5.03 4.79 23.50
N CYS A 63 -5.15 3.47 23.34
CA CYS A 63 -4.56 2.75 22.23
C CYS A 63 -5.14 3.23 20.89
N ARG A 64 -6.47 3.27 20.77
CA ARG A 64 -7.16 3.79 19.58
C ARG A 64 -6.89 5.27 19.36
N TYR A 65 -6.85 6.10 20.40
CA TYR A 65 -6.57 7.54 20.28
C TYR A 65 -5.12 7.81 19.87
N VAL A 66 -4.16 7.01 20.34
CA VAL A 66 -2.76 7.05 19.89
C VAL A 66 -2.68 6.58 18.43
N GLN A 67 -3.43 5.55 18.03
CA GLN A 67 -3.52 5.09 16.64
C GLN A 67 -4.10 6.18 15.72
N TYR A 68 -5.14 6.90 16.17
CA TYR A 68 -5.72 8.06 15.47
C TYR A 68 -4.80 9.29 15.41
N LEU A 69 -3.89 9.47 16.38
CA LEU A 69 -2.96 10.62 16.42
C LEU A 69 -1.66 10.37 15.65
N VAL A 70 -1.29 9.12 15.40
CA VAL A 70 -0.11 8.80 14.59
C VAL A 70 -0.53 8.78 13.13
N ASN A 71 -0.27 9.87 12.41
CA ASN A 71 -0.27 9.84 10.94
C ASN A 71 0.58 8.64 10.49
N MET A 72 -0.09 7.63 9.92
CA MET A 72 0.52 6.37 9.50
C MET A 72 1.49 6.59 8.35
N ILE A 73 1.20 7.57 7.49
CA ILE A 73 2.10 8.05 6.45
C ILE A 73 2.84 9.28 6.94
N LYS A 74 4.17 9.18 7.00
CA LYS A 74 5.07 10.26 7.44
C LYS A 74 5.97 10.67 6.29
N ILE A 75 5.67 11.82 5.69
CA ILE A 75 6.53 12.52 4.73
C ILE A 75 6.95 13.82 5.43
N PRO A 76 8.22 13.98 5.82
CA PRO A 76 8.68 15.12 6.62
C PRO A 76 8.55 16.47 5.91
N GLU A 77 8.71 16.46 4.59
CA GLU A 77 8.64 17.67 3.76
C GLU A 77 7.25 17.80 3.12
N GLU A 78 6.74 19.03 3.03
CA GLU A 78 5.51 19.30 2.31
C GLU A 78 5.78 19.26 0.80
N ILE A 79 5.44 18.13 0.18
CA ILE A 79 5.64 17.89 -1.24
C ILE A 79 4.28 17.92 -1.95
N ASN A 80 4.21 18.66 -3.06
CA ASN A 80 3.08 18.61 -3.99
C ASN A 80 3.19 17.36 -4.87
N LEU A 81 2.18 16.50 -4.81
CA LEU A 81 2.09 15.25 -5.57
C LEU A 81 0.87 15.25 -6.51
N GLU A 82 0.31 16.42 -6.79
CA GLU A 82 -0.79 16.57 -7.74
C GLU A 82 -0.35 16.09 -9.13
N ASN A 83 -1.18 15.24 -9.75
CA ASN A 83 -0.90 14.61 -11.04
C ASN A 83 0.27 13.61 -11.07
N TYR A 84 0.80 13.22 -9.90
CA TYR A 84 1.81 12.15 -9.85
C TYR A 84 1.19 10.79 -10.15
N THR A 85 2.05 9.85 -10.55
CA THR A 85 1.74 8.41 -10.62
C THR A 85 2.30 7.72 -9.37
N LEU A 86 1.44 7.10 -8.57
CA LEU A 86 1.86 6.22 -7.48
C LEU A 86 2.01 4.79 -7.99
N MET A 87 3.19 4.21 -7.79
CA MET A 87 3.38 2.77 -7.99
C MET A 87 3.66 2.08 -6.66
N LEU A 88 3.04 0.93 -6.45
CA LEU A 88 3.28 0.11 -5.28
C LEU A 88 3.21 -1.38 -5.60
N PRO A 89 3.98 -2.21 -4.90
CA PRO A 89 3.91 -3.64 -5.05
C PRO A 89 2.82 -4.20 -4.13
N SER A 90 2.15 -5.25 -4.60
CA SER A 90 1.50 -6.21 -3.71
C SER A 90 2.53 -7.26 -3.29
N VAL A 91 2.57 -7.60 -2.00
CA VAL A 91 3.42 -8.70 -1.52
C VAL A 91 2.79 -10.02 -1.98
N ALA A 92 3.41 -10.63 -2.98
CA ALA A 92 2.85 -11.73 -3.77
C ALA A 92 3.91 -12.79 -4.05
N ILE A 93 3.52 -13.90 -4.69
CA ILE A 93 4.41 -15.02 -5.01
C ILE A 93 5.67 -14.55 -5.76
N GLY A 94 6.86 -15.00 -5.36
CA GLY A 94 8.12 -14.61 -6.00
C GLY A 94 8.53 -13.13 -5.82
N ASN A 95 7.78 -12.34 -5.04
CA ASN A 95 8.08 -10.92 -4.74
C ASN A 95 8.34 -10.05 -5.98
N VAL A 96 7.81 -10.43 -7.15
CA VAL A 96 8.16 -9.83 -8.45
C VAL A 96 7.88 -8.33 -8.48
N GLY A 97 6.75 -7.90 -7.91
CA GLY A 97 6.41 -6.48 -7.79
C GLY A 97 7.42 -5.70 -6.93
N GLN A 98 7.85 -6.26 -5.79
CA GLN A 98 8.84 -5.62 -4.91
C GLN A 98 10.21 -5.53 -5.59
N LEU A 99 10.63 -6.60 -6.28
CA LEU A 99 11.86 -6.60 -7.07
C LEU A 99 11.81 -5.58 -8.21
N CYS A 100 10.65 -5.40 -8.85
CA CYS A 100 10.45 -4.39 -9.89
C CYS A 100 10.61 -2.96 -9.34
N ILE A 101 10.05 -2.69 -8.15
CA ILE A 101 10.22 -1.40 -7.46
C ILE A 101 11.69 -1.16 -7.08
N ASP A 102 12.42 -2.20 -6.68
CA ASP A 102 13.86 -2.13 -6.41
C ASP A 102 14.67 -1.68 -7.63
N LEU A 103 14.34 -2.23 -8.81
CA LEU A 103 14.95 -1.86 -10.08
C LEU A 103 14.62 -0.40 -10.46
N LEU A 104 13.37 0.04 -10.25
CA LEU A 104 12.96 1.43 -10.50
C LEU A 104 13.72 2.42 -9.62
N ILE A 105 13.78 2.17 -8.30
CA ILE A 105 14.48 3.04 -7.35
C ILE A 105 15.96 3.16 -7.72
N SER A 106 16.61 2.02 -7.99
CA SER A 106 18.04 1.96 -8.29
C SER A 106 18.38 2.60 -9.64
N SER A 107 17.61 2.29 -10.68
CA SER A 107 17.87 2.77 -12.05
C SER A 107 17.64 4.27 -12.18
N LEU A 108 16.61 4.79 -11.50
CA LEU A 108 16.28 6.22 -11.50
C LEU A 108 17.01 7.02 -10.39
N ASN A 109 17.77 6.34 -9.52
CA ASN A 109 18.45 6.92 -8.37
C ASN A 109 17.50 7.75 -7.48
N LEU A 110 16.34 7.16 -7.14
CA LEU A 110 15.30 7.85 -6.40
C LEU A 110 15.67 8.03 -4.92
N ARG A 111 15.25 9.14 -4.34
CA ARG A 111 15.48 9.45 -2.93
C ARG A 111 14.29 9.04 -2.08
N LYS A 112 14.55 8.45 -0.92
CA LYS A 112 13.54 8.22 0.11
C LYS A 112 13.02 9.56 0.63
N ILE A 113 11.70 9.73 0.66
CA ILE A 113 11.02 10.95 1.13
C ILE A 113 10.19 10.74 2.39
N GLY A 114 9.95 9.50 2.80
CA GLY A 114 9.07 9.20 3.91
C GLY A 114 8.89 7.71 4.14
N SER A 115 8.09 7.38 5.14
CA SER A 115 7.77 6.01 5.53
C SER A 115 6.29 5.88 5.87
N LEU A 116 5.76 4.68 5.69
CA LEU A 116 4.42 4.27 6.08
C LEU A 116 4.54 3.23 7.20
N TRP A 117 3.79 3.42 8.27
CA TRP A 117 3.62 2.41 9.31
C TRP A 117 2.18 1.92 9.29
N ASN A 118 1.97 0.61 9.35
CA ASN A 118 0.65 0.00 9.45
C ASN A 118 0.78 -1.39 10.07
N SER A 119 -0.16 -1.78 10.94
CA SER A 119 -0.17 -3.10 11.60
C SER A 119 -0.40 -4.28 10.66
N MET A 120 -0.81 -4.03 9.41
CA MET A 120 -0.89 -5.03 8.35
C MET A 120 0.47 -5.69 8.10
N PHE A 121 1.58 -4.96 8.24
CA PHE A 121 2.91 -5.42 7.87
C PHE A 121 3.78 -5.71 9.10
N LEU A 122 4.66 -6.71 9.01
CA LEU A 122 5.63 -6.95 10.06
C LEU A 122 6.64 -5.78 10.15
N PRO A 123 6.86 -5.20 11.34
CA PRO A 123 7.79 -4.09 11.50
C PRO A 123 9.23 -4.58 11.29
N ILE A 124 9.94 -3.94 10.37
CA ILE A 124 11.37 -4.17 10.12
C ILE A 124 12.11 -2.83 10.04
N CYS A 125 13.39 -2.87 10.38
CA CYS A 125 14.33 -1.78 10.13
C CYS A 125 15.68 -2.35 9.71
N GLY A 126 16.36 -1.68 8.79
CA GLY A 126 17.67 -2.09 8.30
C GLY A 126 18.44 -0.95 7.67
N LEU A 127 19.62 -1.25 7.15
CA LEU A 127 20.42 -0.31 6.38
C LEU A 127 19.75 0.02 5.03
N ASP A 128 20.18 1.11 4.41
CA ASP A 128 19.78 1.50 3.07
C ASP A 128 20.12 0.40 2.05
N PRO A 129 19.12 -0.21 1.37
CA PRO A 129 19.37 -1.28 0.42
C PRO A 129 19.93 -0.79 -0.92
N TYR A 130 19.88 0.52 -1.19
CA TYR A 130 20.27 1.10 -2.47
C TYR A 130 21.68 1.68 -2.43
N ASP A 131 22.07 2.30 -1.31
CA ASP A 131 23.39 2.93 -1.13
C ASP A 131 24.12 2.42 0.11
N LYS A 132 25.22 1.68 -0.08
CA LYS A 132 26.07 1.15 1.00
C LYS A 132 26.74 2.22 1.86
N LYS A 133 26.86 3.45 1.36
CA LYS A 133 27.50 4.57 2.06
C LYS A 133 26.48 5.45 2.79
N SER A 134 25.20 5.18 2.59
CA SER A 134 24.11 5.92 3.22
C SER A 134 23.97 5.53 4.69
N ASN A 135 23.73 6.54 5.53
CA ASN A 135 23.33 6.34 6.93
C ASN A 135 21.80 6.30 7.09
N SER A 136 21.06 6.28 5.97
CA SER A 136 19.60 6.18 5.99
C SER A 136 19.17 4.80 6.46
N ILE A 137 18.06 4.76 7.18
CA ILE A 137 17.42 3.52 7.62
C ILE A 137 16.30 3.20 6.64
N CYS A 138 16.25 1.95 6.20
CA CYS A 138 15.12 1.37 5.49
C CYS A 138 14.12 0.81 6.51
N THR A 139 12.83 0.99 6.26
CA THR A 139 11.74 0.46 7.09
C THR A 139 10.89 -0.53 6.29
N THR A 140 9.83 -1.05 6.92
CA THR A 140 8.85 -1.92 6.29
C THR A 140 8.26 -1.36 5.01
N ALA A 141 7.87 -0.08 5.02
CA ALA A 141 7.20 0.57 3.90
C ALA A 141 7.76 1.99 3.73
N ASP A 142 8.46 2.23 2.63
CA ASP A 142 9.17 3.48 2.39
C ASP A 142 8.75 4.12 1.06
N PHE A 143 8.58 5.44 1.07
CA PHE A 143 8.25 6.22 -0.11
C PHE A 143 9.50 6.78 -0.77
N TYR A 144 9.56 6.70 -2.10
CA TYR A 144 10.63 7.23 -2.94
C TYR A 144 10.06 8.16 -4.01
N LEU A 145 10.73 9.26 -4.29
CA LEU A 145 10.24 10.30 -5.22
C LEU A 145 11.12 10.43 -6.46
N GLY A 146 10.47 10.44 -7.64
CA GLY A 146 11.08 10.77 -8.92
C GLY A 146 10.41 11.99 -9.55
N THR A 147 10.93 13.18 -9.25
CA THR A 147 10.36 14.45 -9.73
C THR A 147 10.43 14.62 -11.25
N CYS A 148 11.47 14.09 -11.91
CA CYS A 148 11.60 14.18 -13.36
C CYS A 148 10.48 13.48 -14.13
N HIS A 149 9.90 12.42 -13.54
CA HIS A 149 8.87 11.59 -14.15
C HIS A 149 7.50 11.74 -13.48
N ASN A 150 7.38 12.63 -12.48
CA ASN A 150 6.20 12.75 -11.62
C ASN A 150 5.75 11.40 -11.04
N ILE A 151 6.69 10.61 -10.54
CA ILE A 151 6.40 9.30 -9.92
C ILE A 151 6.68 9.33 -8.42
N ILE A 152 5.85 8.61 -7.68
CA ILE A 152 6.10 8.25 -6.29
C ILE A 152 6.00 6.72 -6.18
N LEU A 153 7.00 6.10 -5.56
CA LEU A 153 7.05 4.66 -5.37
C LEU A 153 6.89 4.34 -3.89
N LEU A 154 6.03 3.39 -3.55
CA LEU A 154 6.01 2.78 -2.23
C LEU A 154 6.73 1.43 -2.34
N GLN A 155 7.81 1.23 -1.58
CA GLN A 155 8.47 -0.06 -1.49
C GLN A 155 8.06 -0.77 -0.21
N LEU A 156 7.74 -2.07 -0.32
CA LEU A 156 7.43 -2.94 0.82
C LEU A 156 8.54 -3.96 1.01
N ARG A 157 8.96 -4.18 2.25
CA ARG A 157 10.08 -5.08 2.60
C ARG A 157 9.71 -6.23 3.53
N SER A 158 8.49 -6.24 4.07
CA SER A 158 8.01 -7.31 4.94
C SER A 158 6.75 -7.96 4.38
N PRO A 159 6.45 -9.21 4.78
CA PRO A 159 5.13 -9.77 4.53
C PRO A 159 4.04 -9.01 5.28
N TYR A 160 2.79 -9.24 4.85
CA TYR A 160 1.60 -8.79 5.57
C TYR A 160 1.01 -9.95 6.38
N VAL A 161 0.50 -9.63 7.57
CA VAL A 161 -0.07 -10.56 8.55
C VAL A 161 -1.41 -10.07 9.13
N GLY A 162 -1.72 -8.78 8.97
CA GLY A 162 -2.89 -8.15 9.57
C GLY A 162 -4.02 -7.85 8.59
N ASN A 163 -5.06 -7.19 9.10
CA ASN A 163 -6.20 -6.72 8.32
C ASN A 163 -5.76 -5.61 7.34
N SER A 164 -6.18 -5.73 6.09
CA SER A 164 -5.83 -4.79 5.01
C SER A 164 -6.70 -3.53 4.96
N ASN A 165 -7.87 -3.51 5.62
CA ASN A 165 -8.84 -2.42 5.49
C ASN A 165 -8.23 -1.08 5.92
N GLU A 166 -7.59 -1.02 7.08
CA GLU A 166 -6.98 0.22 7.58
C GLU A 166 -5.87 0.74 6.65
N PHE A 167 -5.08 -0.18 6.08
CA PHE A 167 -4.07 0.18 5.08
C PHE A 167 -4.69 0.74 3.80
N PHE A 168 -5.76 0.12 3.30
CA PHE A 168 -6.45 0.56 2.10
C PHE A 168 -7.14 1.92 2.29
N ASP A 169 -7.81 2.11 3.43
CA ASP A 169 -8.44 3.37 3.83
C ASP A 169 -7.39 4.49 3.85
N GLU A 170 -6.27 4.30 4.54
CA GLU A 170 -5.20 5.29 4.65
C GLU A 170 -4.55 5.61 3.31
N LEU A 171 -4.30 4.59 2.49
CA LEU A 171 -3.71 4.77 1.17
C LEU A 171 -4.65 5.55 0.25
N ALA A 172 -5.95 5.21 0.24
CA ALA A 172 -6.97 5.92 -0.54
C ALA A 172 -7.09 7.38 -0.10
N GLN A 173 -7.14 7.64 1.21
CA GLN A 173 -7.14 8.99 1.76
C GLN A 173 -5.88 9.76 1.39
N PHE A 174 -4.71 9.12 1.41
CA PHE A 174 -3.46 9.76 0.98
C PHE A 174 -3.50 10.14 -0.50
N ILE A 175 -3.92 9.22 -1.38
CA ILE A 175 -4.08 9.45 -2.83
C ILE A 175 -5.00 10.64 -3.10
N GLN A 176 -6.17 10.67 -2.47
CA GLN A 176 -7.16 11.74 -2.66
C GLN A 176 -6.67 13.08 -2.10
N ARG A 177 -6.14 13.10 -0.87
CA ARG A 177 -5.61 14.34 -0.25
C ARG A 177 -4.50 14.97 -1.08
N LYS A 178 -3.63 14.14 -1.66
CA LYS A 178 -2.50 14.58 -2.48
C LYS A 178 -2.83 14.74 -3.97
N ARG A 179 -4.05 14.40 -4.40
CA ARG A 179 -4.51 14.45 -5.80
C ARG A 179 -3.58 13.70 -6.76
N ILE A 180 -3.15 12.52 -6.33
CA ILE A 180 -2.39 11.60 -7.17
C ILE A 180 -3.35 11.07 -8.24
N ASN A 181 -2.93 11.15 -9.51
CA ASN A 181 -3.83 10.94 -10.65
C ASN A 181 -3.90 9.48 -11.10
N LYS A 182 -2.76 8.77 -11.05
CA LYS A 182 -2.66 7.40 -11.58
C LYS A 182 -2.05 6.46 -10.56
N ILE A 183 -2.68 5.31 -10.35
CA ILE A 183 -2.21 4.28 -9.42
C ILE A 183 -1.86 3.00 -10.16
N ILE A 184 -0.65 2.50 -9.97
CA ILE A 184 -0.17 1.25 -10.58
C ILE A 184 0.19 0.26 -9.48
N ILE A 185 -0.47 -0.89 -9.49
CA ILE A 185 -0.24 -1.98 -8.54
C ILE A 185 0.57 -3.06 -9.25
N LEU A 186 1.76 -3.36 -8.76
CA LEU A 186 2.64 -4.38 -9.33
C LEU A 186 2.51 -5.68 -8.52
N THR A 187 2.23 -6.79 -9.19
CA THR A 187 2.07 -8.09 -8.53
C THR A 187 2.55 -9.22 -9.43
N SER A 188 2.35 -10.44 -8.98
CA SER A 188 2.57 -11.69 -9.70
C SER A 188 1.38 -12.63 -9.55
N SER A 189 1.42 -13.77 -10.22
CA SER A 189 0.44 -14.84 -10.10
C SER A 189 1.13 -16.20 -10.24
N TYR A 190 0.52 -17.26 -9.73
CA TYR A 190 1.04 -18.61 -9.90
C TYR A 190 1.17 -19.02 -11.37
N ASP A 191 2.32 -19.57 -11.76
CA ASP A 191 2.58 -20.03 -13.12
C ASP A 191 1.63 -21.11 -13.63
N TYR A 192 1.24 -22.06 -12.79
CA TYR A 192 0.30 -23.13 -13.12
C TYR A 192 -1.13 -22.64 -13.42
N GLU A 193 -1.42 -21.37 -13.15
CA GLU A 193 -2.67 -20.72 -13.57
C GLU A 193 -2.64 -20.26 -15.04
N CYS A 194 -1.48 -20.30 -15.69
CA CYS A 194 -1.30 -19.91 -17.09
C CYS A 194 -1.65 -21.07 -18.04
N ALA A 195 -2.91 -21.16 -18.46
CA ALA A 195 -3.36 -22.18 -19.41
C ALA A 195 -2.71 -22.05 -20.81
N ASP A 196 -2.42 -20.83 -21.24
CA ASP A 196 -2.11 -20.53 -22.66
C ASP A 196 -0.60 -20.41 -22.97
N ARG A 197 0.30 -20.84 -22.06
CA ARG A 197 1.77 -20.69 -22.19
C ARG A 197 2.24 -19.26 -22.53
N SER A 198 1.43 -18.25 -22.22
CA SER A 198 1.76 -16.83 -22.37
C SER A 198 2.58 -16.29 -21.19
N GLU A 199 3.36 -17.17 -20.55
CA GLU A 199 4.11 -16.95 -19.30
C GLU A 199 5.06 -15.76 -19.37
N PHE A 200 5.52 -15.40 -20.57
CA PHE A 200 6.45 -14.30 -20.82
C PHE A 200 5.78 -12.92 -20.95
N LYS A 201 4.46 -12.86 -21.11
CA LYS A 201 3.74 -11.61 -21.36
C LYS A 201 3.17 -11.02 -20.07
N ILE A 202 3.20 -9.70 -20.00
CA ILE A 202 2.57 -8.95 -18.92
C ILE A 202 1.06 -9.05 -19.09
N LYS A 203 0.38 -9.35 -17.99
CA LYS A 203 -1.06 -9.27 -17.87
C LYS A 203 -1.47 -8.03 -17.09
N TYR A 204 -2.63 -7.49 -17.43
CA TYR A 204 -3.14 -6.30 -16.75
C TYR A 204 -4.63 -6.39 -16.43
N LEU A 205 -5.03 -5.66 -15.39
CA LEU A 205 -6.40 -5.39 -15.01
C LEU A 205 -6.50 -3.90 -14.72
N THR A 206 -7.45 -3.18 -15.32
CA THR A 206 -7.51 -1.72 -15.19
C THR A 206 -8.93 -1.22 -14.94
N SER A 207 -9.06 -0.24 -14.05
CA SER A 207 -10.23 0.64 -13.91
C SER A 207 -9.98 2.03 -14.52
N ASP A 208 -8.76 2.29 -14.99
CA ASP A 208 -8.39 3.54 -15.65
C ASP A 208 -8.88 3.55 -17.10
N GLU A 209 -9.91 4.37 -17.36
CA GLU A 209 -10.51 4.56 -18.67
C GLU A 209 -9.53 5.15 -19.69
N SER A 210 -8.53 5.93 -19.24
CA SER A 210 -7.53 6.50 -20.13
C SER A 210 -6.66 5.43 -20.77
N LEU A 211 -6.34 4.36 -20.02
CA LEU A 211 -5.60 3.22 -20.53
C LEU A 211 -6.52 2.30 -21.34
N SER A 212 -7.74 2.00 -20.86
CA SER A 212 -8.64 1.07 -21.56
C SER A 212 -9.06 1.56 -22.94
N ASN A 213 -9.18 2.88 -23.11
CA ASN A 213 -9.58 3.48 -24.39
C ASN A 213 -8.40 3.72 -25.34
N ASP A 214 -7.15 3.58 -24.88
CA ASP A 214 -5.96 3.71 -25.72
C ASP A 214 -5.54 2.35 -26.33
N GLU A 215 -6.37 1.87 -27.26
CA GLU A 215 -6.11 0.62 -27.98
C GLU A 215 -4.76 0.62 -28.71
N LYS A 216 -4.31 1.78 -29.17
CA LYS A 216 -3.04 1.92 -29.90
C LYS A 216 -1.86 1.68 -28.97
N LEU A 217 -1.87 2.30 -27.79
CA LEU A 217 -0.87 2.07 -26.75
C LEU A 217 -0.86 0.61 -26.29
N LEU A 218 -2.03 0.06 -25.96
CA LEU A 218 -2.16 -1.35 -25.53
C LEU A 218 -1.65 -2.32 -26.59
N LYS A 219 -1.92 -2.06 -27.87
CA LYS A 219 -1.41 -2.86 -28.99
C LYS A 219 0.11 -2.77 -29.12
N ASN A 220 0.70 -1.61 -28.88
CA ASN A 220 2.16 -1.44 -28.88
C ASN A 220 2.82 -2.16 -27.70
N LEU A 221 2.22 -2.07 -26.50
CA LEU A 221 2.71 -2.72 -25.29
C LEU A 221 2.61 -4.26 -25.35
N CYS A 222 1.76 -4.80 -26.23
CA CYS A 222 1.52 -6.24 -26.38
C CYS A 222 1.07 -6.94 -25.08
N TRP A 223 0.47 -6.20 -24.14
CA TRP A 223 -0.03 -6.74 -22.88
C TRP A 223 -1.34 -7.49 -23.07
N ILE A 224 -1.59 -8.49 -22.23
CA ILE A 224 -2.80 -9.31 -22.30
C ILE A 224 -3.78 -8.86 -21.21
N PRO A 225 -5.03 -8.47 -21.55
CA PRO A 225 -6.04 -8.19 -20.55
C PRO A 225 -6.36 -9.44 -19.73
N HIS A 226 -6.46 -9.31 -18.42
CA HIS A 226 -6.81 -10.40 -17.53
C HIS A 226 -8.33 -10.55 -17.42
N ILE A 227 -8.85 -11.62 -18.02
CA ILE A 227 -10.28 -11.94 -18.07
C ILE A 227 -10.50 -13.29 -17.35
N LYS A 228 -10.20 -13.37 -16.05
CA LYS A 228 -10.64 -14.52 -15.23
C LYS A 228 -11.71 -14.06 -14.25
N SER A 229 -12.97 -14.24 -14.64
CA SER A 229 -14.13 -14.07 -13.77
C SER A 229 -14.37 -15.36 -12.98
N LEU A 230 -14.31 -15.27 -11.65
CA LEU A 230 -14.91 -16.30 -10.81
C LEU A 230 -16.42 -16.15 -10.94
N LYS A 231 -17.08 -17.13 -11.58
CA LYS A 231 -18.55 -17.19 -11.62
C LYS A 231 -19.06 -17.61 -10.24
N THR A 232 -19.18 -16.66 -9.34
CA THR A 232 -20.03 -16.73 -8.16
C THR A 232 -21.06 -15.63 -8.28
N ASP A 233 -22.33 -16.00 -8.10
CA ASP A 233 -23.51 -15.23 -8.50
C ASP A 233 -23.42 -13.73 -8.14
N SER A 234 -23.62 -12.89 -9.17
CA SER A 234 -23.89 -11.44 -9.17
C SER A 234 -22.76 -10.41 -9.26
N THR A 235 -21.46 -10.75 -9.17
CA THR A 235 -20.38 -9.78 -9.45
C THR A 235 -19.23 -10.39 -10.23
N GLU A 236 -18.97 -9.91 -11.45
CA GLU A 236 -17.78 -10.26 -12.24
C GLU A 236 -16.52 -9.75 -11.53
N GLN A 237 -15.91 -10.60 -10.70
CA GLN A 237 -14.68 -10.25 -10.00
C GLN A 237 -13.50 -10.89 -10.72
N CYS A 238 -12.67 -10.05 -11.35
CA CYS A 238 -11.39 -10.45 -11.91
C CYS A 238 -10.43 -10.76 -10.77
N TYR A 239 -10.06 -12.04 -10.61
CA TYR A 239 -9.22 -12.52 -9.52
C TYR A 239 -7.84 -12.94 -10.03
N ILE A 240 -6.78 -12.51 -9.35
CA ILE A 240 -5.38 -12.85 -9.63
C ILE A 240 -4.87 -13.81 -8.52
N PRO A 241 -4.78 -15.12 -8.79
CA PRO A 241 -4.34 -16.12 -7.80
C PRO A 241 -2.88 -15.89 -7.39
N GLY A 242 -2.59 -15.88 -6.09
CA GLY A 242 -1.23 -15.63 -5.59
C GLY A 242 -0.77 -14.17 -5.68
N GLY A 243 -1.65 -13.25 -6.13
CA GLY A 243 -1.35 -11.82 -6.28
C GLY A 243 -1.35 -11.02 -4.98
N GLY A 244 -1.27 -11.68 -3.82
CA GLY A 244 -1.29 -11.03 -2.52
C GLY A 244 -2.55 -10.18 -2.30
N PHE A 245 -2.34 -8.96 -1.79
CA PHE A 245 -3.42 -8.00 -1.53
C PHE A 245 -3.85 -7.20 -2.78
N ALA A 246 -3.28 -7.44 -3.97
CA ALA A 246 -3.57 -6.67 -5.18
C ALA A 246 -5.05 -6.66 -5.56
N ASN A 247 -5.72 -7.82 -5.50
CA ASN A 247 -7.15 -7.93 -5.82
C ASN A 247 -7.99 -7.10 -4.87
N GLY A 248 -7.68 -7.16 -3.56
CA GLY A 248 -8.37 -6.40 -2.52
C GLY A 248 -8.18 -4.90 -2.69
N LEU A 249 -6.93 -4.46 -2.89
CA LEU A 249 -6.63 -3.06 -3.09
C LEU A 249 -7.25 -2.51 -4.38
N TYR A 250 -7.17 -3.25 -5.48
CA TYR A 250 -7.80 -2.87 -6.75
C TYR A 250 -9.31 -2.71 -6.60
N GLY A 251 -9.97 -3.70 -5.99
CA GLY A 251 -11.41 -3.64 -5.72
C GLY A 251 -11.77 -2.45 -4.82
N TYR A 252 -10.99 -2.21 -3.78
CA TYR A 252 -11.18 -1.10 -2.85
C TYR A 252 -11.00 0.26 -3.53
N LEU A 253 -9.90 0.50 -4.25
CA LEU A 253 -9.70 1.77 -4.96
C LEU A 253 -10.79 2.03 -6.00
N LYS A 254 -11.27 0.98 -6.67
CA LYS A 254 -12.39 1.07 -7.61
C LYS A 254 -13.69 1.53 -6.94
N THR A 255 -14.01 1.12 -5.71
CA THR A 255 -15.23 1.60 -5.01
C THR A 255 -15.15 3.09 -4.66
N PHE A 256 -13.95 3.64 -4.50
CA PHE A 256 -13.70 5.08 -4.30
C PHE A 256 -13.56 5.87 -5.61
N GLY A 257 -13.75 5.23 -6.77
CA GLY A 257 -13.60 5.86 -8.08
C GLY A 257 -12.16 6.29 -8.39
N ILE A 258 -11.16 5.68 -7.73
CA ILE A 258 -9.75 5.97 -7.96
C ILE A 258 -9.27 5.11 -9.15
N PRO A 259 -8.83 5.72 -10.27
CA PRO A 259 -8.30 4.98 -11.41
C PRO A 259 -7.05 4.19 -11.03
N CYS A 260 -7.07 2.88 -11.25
CA CYS A 260 -5.93 2.03 -10.96
C CYS A 260 -5.74 0.92 -11.99
N THR A 261 -4.47 0.55 -12.21
CA THR A 261 -4.06 -0.52 -13.11
C THR A 261 -3.18 -1.50 -12.36
N VAL A 262 -3.57 -2.77 -12.34
CA VAL A 262 -2.74 -3.87 -11.85
C VAL A 262 -1.94 -4.44 -13.01
N LEU A 263 -0.62 -4.54 -12.86
CA LEU A 263 0.28 -5.24 -13.80
C LEU A 263 0.88 -6.45 -13.11
N PHE A 264 0.89 -7.58 -13.80
CA PHE A 264 1.44 -8.80 -13.25
C PHE A 264 2.00 -9.76 -14.27
N LYS A 265 2.85 -10.66 -13.79
CA LYS A 265 3.40 -11.78 -14.54
C LYS A 265 3.12 -13.08 -13.79
N TYR A 266 2.95 -14.16 -14.54
CA TYR A 266 3.02 -15.50 -13.99
C TYR A 266 4.45 -15.87 -13.62
N CYS A 267 4.68 -16.41 -12.43
CA CYS A 267 5.99 -16.85 -11.98
C CYS A 267 5.91 -18.08 -11.07
N SER A 268 6.95 -18.90 -11.11
CA SER A 268 7.22 -19.95 -10.14
C SER A 268 8.00 -19.38 -8.95
N GLU A 269 8.07 -20.10 -7.84
CA GLU A 269 9.00 -19.74 -6.75
C GLU A 269 10.45 -19.91 -7.17
N GLY A 270 11.33 -19.02 -6.66
CA GLY A 270 12.77 -19.11 -6.88
C GLY A 270 13.40 -17.74 -7.15
N ASP A 271 14.33 -17.72 -8.10
CA ASP A 271 14.94 -16.48 -8.58
C ASP A 271 14.04 -15.80 -9.63
N ASN A 272 13.30 -14.79 -9.19
CA ASN A 272 12.37 -14.03 -10.02
C ASN A 272 12.94 -12.68 -10.50
N VAL A 273 14.26 -12.50 -10.50
CA VAL A 273 14.88 -11.28 -11.05
C VAL A 273 14.51 -11.07 -12.53
N SER A 274 14.49 -12.15 -13.31
CA SER A 274 14.12 -12.10 -14.74
C SER A 274 12.67 -11.65 -14.93
N ASP A 275 11.75 -12.14 -14.10
CA ASP A 275 10.33 -11.77 -14.11
C ASP A 275 10.14 -10.29 -13.75
N ALA A 276 10.89 -9.80 -12.76
CA ALA A 276 10.87 -8.40 -12.34
C ALA A 276 11.39 -7.47 -13.44
N LEU A 277 12.43 -7.90 -14.18
CA LEU A 277 12.95 -7.17 -15.35
C LEU A 277 11.91 -7.07 -16.47
N VAL A 278 11.11 -8.11 -16.69
CA VAL A 278 10.01 -8.05 -17.68
C VAL A 278 8.98 -7.01 -17.27
N LEU A 279 8.51 -7.02 -16.01
CA LEU A 279 7.58 -5.99 -15.52
C LEU A 279 8.18 -4.58 -15.61
N PHE A 280 9.45 -4.43 -15.22
CA PHE A 280 10.17 -3.17 -15.29
C PHE A 280 10.26 -2.63 -16.72
N LYS A 281 10.60 -3.47 -17.70
CA LYS A 281 10.66 -3.08 -19.12
C LYS A 281 9.30 -2.68 -19.65
N GLY A 282 8.23 -3.43 -19.31
CA GLY A 282 6.88 -3.05 -19.69
C GLY A 282 6.47 -1.69 -19.12
N LEU A 283 6.76 -1.42 -17.83
CA LEU A 283 6.54 -0.10 -17.25
C LEU A 283 7.33 0.99 -17.96
N ASN A 284 8.57 0.70 -18.34
CA ASN A 284 9.39 1.65 -19.08
C ASN A 284 8.84 1.94 -20.48
N GLU A 285 8.33 0.92 -21.18
CA GLU A 285 7.67 1.10 -22.48
C GLU A 285 6.38 1.92 -22.35
N TRP A 286 5.66 1.78 -21.23
CA TRP A 286 4.44 2.55 -20.98
C TRP A 286 4.71 4.01 -20.58
N LEU A 287 5.70 4.24 -19.71
CA LEU A 287 5.88 5.54 -19.04
C LEU A 287 7.16 6.28 -19.44
N ASN A 288 8.02 5.64 -20.25
CA ASN A 288 9.29 6.19 -20.74
C ASN A 288 10.17 6.77 -19.61
N LEU A 289 10.49 5.93 -18.62
CA LEU A 289 11.17 6.33 -17.37
C LEU A 289 12.69 6.41 -17.53
N ILE A 290 13.27 5.54 -18.34
CA ILE A 290 14.70 5.48 -18.66
C ILE A 290 14.89 5.26 -20.15
N ASN A 291 16.06 5.67 -20.66
CA ASN A 291 16.46 5.35 -22.02
C ASN A 291 16.57 3.83 -22.19
N ASN A 292 16.20 3.30 -23.36
CA ASN A 292 16.18 1.86 -23.64
C ASN A 292 17.57 1.19 -23.72
N ASP A 293 18.64 1.88 -23.33
CA ASP A 293 19.98 1.30 -23.26
C ASP A 293 20.10 0.36 -22.06
N THR A 294 20.58 -0.86 -22.27
CA THR A 294 20.72 -1.88 -21.20
C THR A 294 21.59 -1.41 -20.02
N ASN A 295 22.54 -0.50 -20.27
CA ASN A 295 23.41 0.09 -19.23
C ASN A 295 22.67 1.04 -18.28
N SER A 296 21.44 1.43 -18.58
CA SER A 296 20.63 2.31 -17.72
C SER A 296 19.95 1.56 -16.57
N ILE A 297 19.77 0.24 -16.69
CA ILE A 297 19.17 -0.58 -15.65
C ILE A 297 20.21 -0.85 -14.57
N LYS A 298 19.92 -0.45 -13.34
CA LYS A 298 20.77 -0.67 -12.17
C LYS A 298 20.07 -1.59 -11.19
N TYR A 299 20.84 -2.53 -10.66
CA TYR A 299 20.41 -3.40 -9.56
C TYR A 299 20.74 -2.74 -8.23
N PRO A 300 19.91 -2.90 -7.19
CA PRO A 300 20.19 -2.36 -5.86
C PRO A 300 21.42 -3.06 -5.25
N SER A 301 22.18 -2.30 -4.47
CA SER A 301 23.37 -2.80 -3.77
C SER A 301 23.07 -4.01 -2.87
N SER A 302 21.86 -4.07 -2.29
CA SER A 302 21.43 -5.17 -1.43
C SER A 302 21.33 -6.53 -2.14
N TRP A 303 21.18 -6.56 -3.47
CA TRP A 303 21.10 -7.82 -4.21
C TRP A 303 22.45 -8.56 -4.30
N GLU A 304 23.56 -7.95 -3.88
CA GLU A 304 24.83 -8.67 -3.72
C GLU A 304 24.72 -9.83 -2.71
N TYR A 305 23.84 -9.69 -1.71
CA TYR A 305 23.62 -10.69 -0.67
C TYR A 305 22.33 -11.48 -0.88
N PHE A 306 21.75 -11.45 -2.09
CA PHE A 306 20.47 -12.09 -2.40
C PHE A 306 20.50 -13.60 -2.14
N PHE A 307 21.66 -14.24 -2.36
CA PHE A 307 21.91 -15.66 -2.11
C PHE A 307 22.73 -15.91 -0.82
N GLY A 308 22.77 -14.92 0.08
CA GLY A 308 23.57 -14.95 1.30
C GLY A 308 24.99 -14.43 1.10
N ASN A 309 25.77 -14.48 2.17
CA ASN A 309 27.19 -14.17 2.11
C ASN A 309 27.93 -15.26 1.31
N PRO A 310 29.05 -14.92 0.67
CA PRO A 310 29.90 -15.94 0.06
C PRO A 310 30.22 -17.02 1.11
N PRO A 311 30.24 -18.31 0.70
CA PRO A 311 30.59 -19.40 1.60
C PRO A 311 31.93 -19.13 2.29
N SER A 312 32.04 -19.48 3.57
CA SER A 312 33.31 -19.39 4.29
C SER A 312 34.38 -20.20 3.54
N LEU A 313 35.59 -19.66 3.46
CA LEU A 313 36.73 -20.35 2.82
C LEU A 313 36.98 -21.74 3.42
N ASP A 314 36.62 -21.94 4.69
CA ASP A 314 36.72 -23.23 5.40
C ASP A 314 35.80 -24.36 4.85
N MET A 315 34.90 -24.06 3.90
CA MET A 315 34.04 -25.05 3.24
C MET A 315 34.62 -25.64 1.95
N TYR A 316 35.80 -25.17 1.49
CA TYR A 316 36.51 -25.65 0.30
C TYR A 316 37.89 -26.20 0.66
#